data_AF-A0AAV2MX63-F1
#
_entry.id   AF-A0AAV2MX63-F1
#
_cell.length_a   1.000
_cell.length_b   1.000
_cell.length_c   1.000
_cell.angle_alpha   90.00
_cell.angle_beta   90.00
_cell.angle_gamma   90.00
#
_symmetry.space_group_name_H-M   'P 1'
#
loop_
_entity.id
_entity.type
_entity.pdbx_description
1 polymer ?
#
loop_
_entity_poly.entity_id
_entity_poly.type
_entity_poly.pdbx_seq_one_letter_code
_entity_poly.pdbx_strand_id
1 'polypeptide(L)'
;MEWCRIGAPHPKEVVTDASRALLTAVIKEFTCYPTIERYADACRNTIPDCYIRIDVAHFMKTYSDALKSVSRPVRIFYLAVIGQIILCRHVEDARKILKALLIVSQCELEGNLQGTCIKSDCETQKQFLEHLITGKEIIIDEEELIITESIPSEESIPISDEETKISSNWWLKWGEKINSEIQNSISQNGTRANAHYAPHIATKLLRDIGTIVLWSNIYTDKFGYGRIPASSAPVESEFNKLKKFSY
;
A
#
# COMPACT_ATOMS: atom_id res chain seq x y z
N MET A 1 -24.48 2.56 19.03
CA MET A 1 -23.19 2.59 19.73
C MET A 1 -23.35 2.75 21.23
N GLU A 2 -22.99 1.73 22.01
CA GLU A 2 -22.87 1.85 23.47
C GLU A 2 -21.78 2.86 23.86
N TRP A 3 -20.73 3.01 23.05
CA TRP A 3 -19.66 4.01 23.17
C TRP A 3 -20.18 5.46 23.28
N CYS A 4 -21.03 5.88 22.34
CA CYS A 4 -21.63 7.20 22.40
C CYS A 4 -22.69 7.30 23.52
N ARG A 5 -23.33 6.18 23.90
CA ARG A 5 -24.31 6.15 25.00
C ARG A 5 -23.66 6.34 26.37
N ILE A 6 -22.39 5.97 26.53
CA ILE A 6 -21.59 6.25 27.74
C ILE A 6 -20.88 7.62 27.70
N GLY A 7 -21.18 8.47 26.70
CA GLY A 7 -20.68 9.84 26.61
C GLY A 7 -19.30 9.99 25.97
N ALA A 8 -18.73 8.92 25.41
CA ALA A 8 -17.46 9.02 24.69
C ALA A 8 -17.67 9.71 23.33
N PRO A 9 -16.75 10.59 22.91
CA PRO A 9 -16.88 11.31 21.65
C PRO A 9 -16.73 10.36 20.45
N HIS A 10 -17.38 10.73 19.33
CA HIS A 10 -17.18 10.05 18.06
C HIS A 10 -15.72 10.18 17.61
N PRO A 11 -15.05 9.08 17.22
CA PRO A 11 -13.64 9.17 16.82
C PRO A 11 -13.49 9.98 15.53
N LYS A 12 -12.47 10.84 15.49
CA LYS A 12 -12.12 11.59 14.27
C LYS A 12 -11.31 10.75 13.30
N GLU A 13 -10.42 9.89 13.81
CA GLU A 13 -9.58 8.98 13.05
C GLU A 13 -9.61 7.60 13.71
N VAL A 14 -9.64 6.54 12.89
CA VAL A 14 -9.46 5.16 13.34
C VAL A 14 -8.40 4.52 12.45
N VAL A 15 -7.35 3.99 13.09
CA VAL A 15 -6.30 3.21 12.44
C VAL A 15 -6.50 1.75 12.83
N THR A 16 -6.50 0.85 11.85
CA THR A 16 -6.77 -0.57 12.07
C THR A 16 -5.99 -1.44 11.11
N ASP A 17 -5.91 -2.74 11.38
CA ASP A 17 -5.21 -3.69 10.53
C ASP A 17 -5.88 -3.81 9.15
N ALA A 18 -5.16 -4.40 8.19
CA ALA A 18 -5.63 -4.56 6.82
C ALA A 18 -6.73 -5.64 6.64
N SER A 19 -7.28 -6.18 7.74
CA SER A 19 -8.36 -7.18 7.72
C SER A 19 -9.63 -6.59 7.11
N ARG A 20 -10.12 -7.19 6.02
CA ARG A 20 -11.34 -6.73 5.34
C ARG A 20 -12.57 -6.75 6.25
N ALA A 21 -12.70 -7.75 7.11
CA ALA A 21 -13.82 -7.86 8.04
C ALA A 21 -13.81 -6.70 9.05
N LEU A 22 -12.65 -6.43 9.65
CA LEU A 22 -12.46 -5.36 10.62
C LEU A 22 -12.66 -3.98 9.96
N LEU A 23 -12.03 -3.74 8.81
CA LEU A 23 -12.21 -2.51 8.03
C LEU A 23 -13.68 -2.27 7.66
N THR A 24 -14.39 -3.31 7.22
CA THR A 24 -15.81 -3.19 6.87
C THR A 24 -16.65 -2.84 8.09
N ALA A 25 -16.39 -3.46 9.25
CA ALA A 25 -17.11 -3.17 10.48
C ALA A 25 -16.87 -1.73 10.95
N VAL A 26 -15.61 -1.29 10.99
CA VAL A 26 -15.20 0.06 11.40
C VAL A 26 -15.78 1.12 10.47
N ILE A 27 -15.74 0.91 9.15
CA ILE A 27 -16.31 1.85 8.16
C ILE A 27 -17.82 1.96 8.35
N LYS A 28 -18.53 0.84 8.47
CA LYS A 28 -19.99 0.86 8.69
C LYS A 28 -20.36 1.58 9.98
N GLU A 29 -19.63 1.30 11.05
CA GLU A 29 -19.93 1.85 12.38
C GLU A 29 -19.66 3.36 12.46
N PHE A 30 -18.55 3.85 11.90
CA PHE A 30 -18.11 5.22 12.12
C PHE A 30 -18.37 6.18 10.95
N THR A 31 -18.79 5.68 9.79
CA THR A 31 -18.98 6.52 8.57
C THR A 31 -20.26 6.24 7.80
N CYS A 32 -21.05 5.23 8.19
CA CYS A 32 -22.27 4.79 7.52
C CYS A 32 -22.11 4.31 6.06
N TYR A 33 -20.90 4.23 5.52
CA TYR A 33 -20.67 3.65 4.19
C TYR A 33 -20.80 2.12 4.24
N PRO A 34 -21.51 1.50 3.28
CA PRO A 34 -21.83 0.07 3.36
C PRO A 34 -20.65 -0.85 2.99
N THR A 35 -19.65 -0.32 2.27
CA THR A 35 -18.48 -1.09 1.82
C THR A 35 -17.21 -0.23 1.88
N ILE A 36 -16.06 -0.91 1.93
CA ILE A 36 -14.74 -0.26 1.91
C ILE A 36 -14.58 0.57 0.63
N GLU A 37 -15.03 0.03 -0.49
CA GLU A 37 -14.88 0.61 -1.81
C GLU A 37 -15.71 1.89 -1.97
N ARG A 38 -16.94 1.94 -1.42
CA ARG A 38 -17.77 3.15 -1.40
C ARG A 38 -17.21 4.23 -0.48
N TYR A 39 -16.64 3.84 0.67
CA TYR A 39 -15.93 4.76 1.53
C TYR A 39 -14.70 5.36 0.83
N ALA A 40 -13.90 4.54 0.14
CA ALA A 40 -12.74 5.00 -0.61
C ALA A 40 -13.11 6.01 -1.73
N ASP A 41 -14.22 5.78 -2.44
CA ASP A 41 -14.73 6.74 -3.43
C ASP A 41 -15.25 8.02 -2.77
N ALA A 42 -15.86 7.92 -1.59
CA ALA A 42 -16.35 9.07 -0.85
C ALA A 42 -15.21 10.01 -0.46
N CYS A 43 -14.08 9.50 0.05
CA CYS A 43 -12.90 10.31 0.41
C CYS A 43 -12.38 11.21 -0.72
N ARG A 44 -12.68 10.87 -1.99
CA ARG A 44 -12.36 11.72 -3.14
C ARG A 44 -13.27 12.94 -3.24
N ASN A 45 -14.57 12.75 -3.01
CA ASN A 45 -15.61 13.72 -3.35
C ASN A 45 -16.12 14.50 -2.14
N THR A 46 -16.05 13.90 -0.96
CA THR A 46 -16.54 14.44 0.31
C THR A 46 -15.52 14.17 1.42
N ILE A 47 -15.75 14.74 2.61
CA ILE A 47 -14.99 14.45 3.81
C ILE A 47 -15.89 13.58 4.70
N PRO A 48 -15.65 12.27 4.81
CA PRO A 48 -16.34 11.40 5.77
C PRO A 48 -16.18 11.89 7.21
N ASP A 49 -17.18 11.62 8.06
CA ASP A 49 -17.20 12.04 9.47
C ASP A 49 -16.09 11.41 10.32
N CYS A 50 -15.54 10.29 9.86
CA CYS A 50 -14.42 9.60 10.50
C CYS A 50 -13.39 9.20 9.45
N TYR A 51 -12.11 9.50 9.71
CA TYR A 51 -11.01 9.13 8.85
C TYR A 51 -10.51 7.72 9.20
N ILE A 52 -10.94 6.73 8.41
CA ILE A 52 -10.53 5.34 8.56
C ILE A 52 -9.26 5.09 7.75
N ARG A 53 -8.26 4.49 8.40
CA ARG A 53 -6.94 4.19 7.84
C ARG A 53 -6.48 2.78 8.18
N ILE A 54 -5.62 2.26 7.32
CA ILE A 54 -4.91 1.01 7.54
C ILE A 54 -3.58 1.33 8.23
N ASP A 55 -3.21 0.52 9.22
CA ASP A 55 -1.90 0.58 9.82
C ASP A 55 -0.80 0.33 8.78
N VAL A 56 0.14 1.29 8.67
CA VAL A 56 1.19 1.25 7.66
C VAL A 56 2.16 0.09 7.88
N ALA A 57 2.51 -0.26 9.12
CA ALA A 57 3.41 -1.36 9.40
C ALA A 57 2.77 -2.69 8.99
N HIS A 58 1.50 -2.89 9.36
CA HIS A 58 0.72 -4.07 8.96
C HIS A 58 0.57 -4.14 7.44
N PHE A 59 0.29 -3.02 6.76
CA PHE A 59 0.21 -2.97 5.29
C PHE A 59 1.55 -3.32 4.63
N MET A 60 2.66 -2.73 5.11
CA MET A 60 4.01 -3.00 4.60
C MET A 60 4.43 -4.45 4.83
N LYS A 61 4.03 -5.05 5.96
CA LYS A 61 4.26 -6.47 6.24
C LYS A 61 3.65 -7.37 5.17
N THR A 62 2.44 -7.07 4.69
CA THR A 62 1.82 -7.86 3.60
C THR A 62 2.65 -7.86 2.30
N TYR A 63 3.37 -6.78 2.02
CA TYR A 63 4.27 -6.71 0.86
C TYR A 63 5.62 -7.35 1.13
N SER A 64 6.17 -7.18 2.34
CA SER A 64 7.38 -7.87 2.76
C SER A 64 7.22 -9.40 2.68
N ASP A 65 6.06 -9.91 3.10
CA ASP A 65 5.73 -11.34 3.00
C ASP A 65 5.57 -11.80 1.55
N ALA A 66 4.92 -11.00 0.69
CA ALA A 66 4.81 -11.29 -0.74
C ALA A 66 6.17 -11.29 -1.47
N LEU A 67 7.16 -10.59 -0.92
CA LEU A 67 8.53 -10.46 -1.44
C LEU A 67 9.54 -11.41 -0.75
N LYS A 68 9.09 -12.36 0.08
CA LYS A 68 10.00 -13.26 0.81
C LYS A 68 10.90 -14.11 -0.10
N SER A 69 10.42 -14.44 -1.30
CA SER A 69 11.15 -15.27 -2.26
C SER A 69 12.13 -14.49 -3.15
N VAL A 70 12.07 -13.15 -3.16
CA VAL A 70 12.99 -12.33 -3.96
C VAL A 70 14.26 -12.00 -3.18
N SER A 71 15.32 -11.65 -3.90
CA SER A 71 16.59 -11.25 -3.26
C SER A 71 16.39 -10.03 -2.35
N ARG A 72 17.15 -9.97 -1.25
CA ARG A 72 17.08 -8.86 -0.28
C ARG A 72 17.20 -7.47 -0.92
N PRO A 73 18.14 -7.19 -1.85
CA PRO A 73 18.22 -5.88 -2.51
C PRO A 73 16.94 -5.51 -3.28
N VAL A 74 16.35 -6.48 -3.99
CA VAL A 74 15.09 -6.28 -4.73
C VAL A 74 13.93 -6.07 -3.77
N ARG A 75 13.88 -6.81 -2.65
CA ARG A 75 12.87 -6.59 -1.60
C ARG A 75 12.94 -5.18 -1.04
N ILE A 76 14.12 -4.71 -0.67
CA ILE A 76 14.35 -3.36 -0.14
C ILE A 76 13.90 -2.32 -1.18
N PHE A 77 14.25 -2.49 -2.46
CA PHE A 77 13.80 -1.61 -3.54
C PHE A 77 12.27 -1.49 -3.59
N TYR A 78 11.56 -2.62 -3.60
CA TYR A 78 10.09 -2.61 -3.67
C TYR A 78 9.46 -1.97 -2.44
N LEU A 79 9.92 -2.34 -1.23
CA LEU A 79 9.40 -1.78 0.01
C LEU A 79 9.64 -0.27 0.10
N ALA A 80 10.82 0.19 -0.33
CA ALA A 80 11.14 1.61 -0.40
C ALA A 80 10.19 2.37 -1.32
N VAL A 81 9.96 1.87 -2.53
CA VAL A 81 9.07 2.52 -3.51
C VAL A 81 7.62 2.52 -3.04
N ILE A 82 7.13 1.40 -2.47
CA ILE A 82 5.78 1.34 -1.89
C ILE A 82 5.65 2.32 -0.72
N GLY A 83 6.67 2.43 0.13
CA GLY A 83 6.74 3.45 1.16
C GLY A 83 6.60 4.87 0.61
N GLN A 84 7.19 5.17 -0.55
CA GLN A 84 6.98 6.47 -1.22
C GLN A 84 5.54 6.67 -1.69
N ILE A 85 4.85 5.62 -2.18
CA ILE A 85 3.43 5.70 -2.54
C ILE A 85 2.58 5.97 -1.30
N ILE A 86 2.85 5.30 -0.18
CA ILE A 86 2.17 5.53 1.10
C ILE A 86 2.32 6.98 1.55
N LEU A 87 3.51 7.56 1.37
CA LEU A 87 3.79 8.94 1.74
C LEU A 87 3.19 9.99 0.80
N CYS A 88 2.72 9.61 -0.39
CA CYS A 88 2.11 10.55 -1.34
C CYS A 88 0.86 11.21 -0.77
N ARG A 89 0.77 12.54 -0.95
CA ARG A 89 -0.43 13.33 -0.61
C ARG A 89 -1.30 13.65 -1.83
N HIS A 90 -0.68 13.68 -3.01
CA HIS A 90 -1.33 14.00 -4.27
C HIS A 90 -1.45 12.76 -5.15
N VAL A 91 -2.61 12.65 -5.84
CA VAL A 91 -2.92 11.52 -6.72
C VAL A 91 -1.95 11.47 -7.90
N GLU A 92 -1.52 12.63 -8.39
CA GLU A 92 -0.63 12.78 -9.54
C GLU A 92 0.78 12.24 -9.25
N ASP A 93 1.27 12.41 -8.03
CA ASP A 93 2.59 11.89 -7.63
C ASP A 93 2.53 10.37 -7.43
N ALA A 94 1.48 9.89 -6.75
CA ALA A 94 1.21 8.46 -6.64
C ALA A 94 1.09 7.80 -8.02
N ARG A 95 0.43 8.47 -8.99
CA ARG A 95 0.31 7.98 -10.37
C ARG A 95 1.67 7.78 -11.05
N LYS A 96 2.58 8.75 -10.91
CA LYS A 96 3.93 8.67 -11.52
C LYS A 96 4.71 7.49 -10.96
N ILE A 97 4.71 7.35 -9.63
CA ILE A 97 5.44 6.28 -8.94
C ILE A 97 4.82 4.92 -9.27
N LEU A 98 3.49 4.81 -9.21
CA LEU A 98 2.77 3.58 -9.54
C LEU A 98 3.02 3.14 -10.98
N LYS A 99 2.97 4.08 -11.94
CA LYS A 99 3.26 3.78 -13.35
C LYS A 99 4.67 3.24 -13.53
N ALA A 100 5.65 3.89 -12.92
CA ALA A 100 7.05 3.43 -12.98
C ALA A 100 7.22 2.04 -12.35
N LEU A 101 6.62 1.80 -11.19
CA LEU A 101 6.71 0.53 -10.47
C LEU A 101 6.03 -0.62 -11.25
N LEU A 102 4.88 -0.35 -11.87
CA LEU A 102 4.18 -1.34 -12.70
C LEU A 102 4.96 -1.70 -13.97
N ILE A 103 5.69 -0.76 -14.57
CA ILE A 103 6.59 -1.05 -15.70
C ILE A 103 7.74 -1.94 -15.22
N VAL A 104 8.46 -1.52 -14.18
CA VAL A 104 9.63 -2.26 -13.66
C VAL A 104 9.27 -3.66 -13.16
N SER A 105 8.07 -3.86 -12.60
CA SER A 105 7.64 -5.17 -12.12
C SER A 105 7.14 -6.12 -13.21
N GLN A 106 6.76 -5.61 -14.40
CA GLN A 106 6.16 -6.42 -15.47
C GLN A 106 7.04 -6.56 -16.72
N CYS A 107 8.11 -5.77 -16.87
CA CYS A 107 9.08 -5.97 -17.94
C CYS A 107 10.06 -7.10 -17.60
N GLU A 108 10.16 -8.12 -18.46
CA GLU A 108 11.16 -9.20 -18.30
C GLU A 108 12.58 -8.73 -18.64
N LEU A 109 12.70 -7.73 -19.51
CA LEU A 109 13.97 -7.22 -20.03
C LEU A 109 14.14 -5.72 -19.74
N GLU A 110 15.37 -5.31 -19.44
CA GLU A 110 15.79 -3.92 -19.19
C GLU A 110 17.07 -3.55 -19.97
N GLY A 111 17.64 -2.36 -19.71
CA GLY A 111 18.82 -1.83 -20.40
C GLY A 111 18.46 -0.99 -21.63
N ASN A 112 19.21 -1.15 -22.71
CA ASN A 112 18.90 -0.46 -23.97
C ASN A 112 17.89 -1.28 -24.78
N LEU A 113 17.14 -0.62 -25.66
CA LEU A 113 16.33 -1.29 -26.67
C LEU A 113 17.28 -2.06 -27.61
N GLN A 114 16.94 -3.31 -27.87
CA GLN A 114 17.76 -4.23 -28.66
C GLN A 114 18.18 -3.61 -30.01
N GLY A 115 19.48 -3.66 -30.30
CA GLY A 115 20.04 -3.10 -31.54
C GLY A 115 20.19 -1.57 -31.54
N THR A 116 19.97 -0.89 -30.42
CA THR A 116 20.10 0.57 -30.30
C THR A 116 20.90 0.98 -29.05
N CYS A 117 21.26 2.27 -28.96
CA CYS A 117 21.81 2.90 -27.75
C CYS A 117 20.75 3.63 -26.91
N ILE A 118 19.46 3.46 -27.24
CA ILE A 118 18.35 4.12 -26.56
C ILE A 118 17.93 3.27 -25.37
N LYS A 119 17.77 3.87 -24.19
CA LYS A 119 17.27 3.16 -23.00
C LYS A 119 15.84 2.68 -23.22
N SER A 120 15.52 1.47 -22.76
CA SER A 120 14.12 1.05 -22.67
C SER A 120 13.37 1.86 -21.61
N ASP A 121 12.05 1.82 -21.69
CA ASP A 121 11.16 2.43 -20.70
C ASP A 121 11.42 1.80 -19.32
N CYS A 122 11.61 0.47 -19.25
CA CYS A 122 11.94 -0.21 -18.00
C CYS A 122 13.20 0.37 -17.34
N GLU A 123 14.28 0.53 -18.11
CA GLU A 123 15.53 1.12 -17.61
C GLU A 123 15.33 2.56 -17.13
N THR A 124 14.58 3.36 -17.88
CA THR A 124 14.31 4.76 -17.56
C THR A 124 13.46 4.89 -16.29
N GLN A 125 12.41 4.08 -16.17
CA GLN A 125 11.53 4.09 -14.99
C GLN A 125 12.24 3.55 -13.74
N LYS A 126 13.08 2.53 -13.90
CA LYS A 126 13.92 2.02 -12.80
C LYS A 126 14.86 3.11 -12.26
N GLN A 127 15.56 3.82 -13.14
CA GLN A 127 16.45 4.92 -12.73
C GLN A 127 15.68 6.04 -12.03
N PHE A 128 14.46 6.36 -12.48
CA PHE A 128 13.58 7.29 -11.78
C PHE A 128 13.25 6.82 -10.37
N LEU A 129 12.89 5.53 -10.19
CA LEU A 129 12.59 4.97 -8.87
C LEU A 129 13.81 4.89 -7.95
N GLU A 130 14.97 4.50 -8.48
CA GLU A 130 16.24 4.49 -7.75
C GLU A 130 16.59 5.90 -7.26
N HIS A 131 16.47 6.91 -8.12
CA HIS A 131 16.67 8.30 -7.74
C HIS A 131 15.66 8.77 -6.67
N LEU A 132 14.39 8.35 -6.80
CA LEU A 132 13.33 8.71 -5.87
C LEU A 132 13.58 8.19 -4.45
N ILE A 133 14.19 7.02 -4.30
CA ILE A 133 14.47 6.38 -3.01
C ILE A 133 15.89 6.67 -2.48
N THR A 134 16.79 7.17 -3.32
CA THR A 134 18.15 7.56 -2.92
C THR A 134 18.13 8.72 -1.93
N GLY A 135 18.85 8.59 -0.82
CA GLY A 135 19.00 9.66 0.18
C GLY A 135 17.77 9.89 1.07
N LYS A 136 16.74 9.04 0.97
CA LYS A 136 15.63 9.02 1.92
C LYS A 136 15.90 7.93 2.95
N GLU A 137 15.89 8.29 4.23
CA GLU A 137 15.76 7.31 5.32
C GLU A 137 14.40 6.64 5.14
N ILE A 138 14.41 5.48 4.49
CA ILE A 138 13.22 4.64 4.41
C ILE A 138 13.00 4.15 5.84
N ILE A 139 11.88 4.54 6.45
CA ILE A 139 11.45 4.23 7.84
C ILE A 139 11.14 2.72 8.01
N ILE A 140 11.63 1.87 7.12
CA ILE A 140 11.36 0.45 7.14
C ILE A 140 12.60 -0.20 7.72
N ASP A 141 12.64 -0.27 9.04
CA ASP A 141 13.54 -1.18 9.70
C ASP A 141 13.08 -2.60 9.31
N GLU A 142 13.84 -3.20 8.41
CA GLU A 142 13.61 -4.55 7.92
C GLU A 142 13.61 -5.55 9.09
N GLU A 143 14.37 -5.26 10.15
CA GLU A 143 14.40 -6.06 11.38
C GLU A 143 13.10 -5.91 12.17
N GLU A 144 12.49 -4.72 12.23
CA GLU A 144 11.19 -4.49 12.89
C GLU A 144 10.04 -5.23 12.16
N LEU A 145 10.11 -5.33 10.83
CA LEU A 145 9.21 -6.17 10.03
C LEU A 145 9.47 -7.67 10.19
N ILE A 146 10.67 -8.09 10.62
CA ILE A 146 11.03 -9.51 10.86
C ILE A 146 10.69 -9.90 12.32
N ILE A 147 10.89 -9.03 13.30
CA ILE A 147 10.67 -9.31 14.74
C ILE A 147 9.18 -9.64 15.03
N THR A 148 8.26 -9.09 14.26
CA THR A 148 6.82 -9.44 14.30
C THR A 148 6.52 -10.92 13.98
N GLU A 149 7.50 -11.71 13.50
CA GLU A 149 7.38 -13.17 13.33
C GLU A 149 7.33 -13.96 14.66
N SER A 150 7.56 -13.32 15.80
CA SER A 150 7.68 -13.99 17.12
C SER A 150 6.36 -14.19 17.87
N ILE A 151 5.27 -13.58 17.40
CA ILE A 151 3.92 -13.89 17.87
C ILE A 151 3.40 -14.92 16.87
N PRO A 152 2.89 -16.09 17.29
CA PRO A 152 2.21 -16.97 16.36
C PRO A 152 1.08 -16.13 15.75
N SER A 153 1.28 -15.71 14.50
CA SER A 153 0.21 -15.19 13.68
C SER A 153 -0.86 -16.26 13.77
N GLU A 154 -2.00 -15.94 14.37
CA GLU A 154 -3.23 -16.69 14.10
C GLU A 154 -3.21 -16.93 12.60
N GLU A 155 -3.21 -18.22 12.24
CA GLU A 155 -3.05 -18.71 10.89
C GLU A 155 -3.64 -17.68 9.95
N SER A 156 -2.84 -17.16 9.02
CA SER A 156 -3.37 -16.40 7.91
C SER A 156 -4.39 -17.33 7.25
N ILE A 157 -5.65 -17.18 7.63
CA ILE A 157 -6.74 -17.96 7.08
C ILE A 157 -6.56 -17.74 5.59
N PRO A 158 -6.34 -18.80 4.80
CA PRO A 158 -6.29 -18.64 3.36
C PRO A 158 -7.59 -17.93 3.05
N ILE A 159 -7.48 -16.68 2.56
CA ILE A 159 -8.63 -15.92 2.11
C ILE A 159 -9.25 -16.88 1.11
N SER A 160 -10.37 -17.50 1.50
CA SER A 160 -11.05 -18.40 0.61
C SER A 160 -11.33 -17.53 -0.60
N ASP A 161 -10.99 -18.05 -1.78
CA ASP A 161 -11.42 -17.51 -3.07
C ASP A 161 -12.96 -17.66 -3.21
N GLU A 162 -13.72 -17.42 -2.14
CA GLU A 162 -15.04 -16.85 -2.32
C GLU A 162 -14.80 -15.47 -2.91
N GLU A 163 -14.88 -15.42 -4.24
CA GLU A 163 -15.05 -14.23 -5.07
C GLU A 163 -16.12 -13.32 -4.43
N THR A 164 -15.73 -12.58 -3.40
CA THR A 164 -16.49 -11.46 -2.88
C THR A 164 -16.29 -10.40 -3.93
N LYS A 165 -17.13 -10.48 -4.97
CA LYS A 165 -17.19 -9.65 -6.16
C LYS A 165 -16.77 -8.24 -5.78
N ILE A 166 -15.48 -7.91 -6.01
CA ILE A 166 -14.93 -6.64 -5.57
C ILE A 166 -15.78 -5.58 -6.26
N SER A 167 -16.50 -4.79 -5.47
CA SER A 167 -17.33 -3.72 -6.01
C SER A 167 -16.38 -2.75 -6.71
N SER A 168 -16.41 -2.75 -8.05
CA SER A 168 -15.56 -1.88 -8.85
C SER A 168 -15.79 -0.42 -8.43
N ASN A 169 -14.72 0.25 -8.01
CA ASN A 169 -14.73 1.65 -7.60
C ASN A 169 -13.84 2.51 -8.49
N TRP A 170 -13.79 3.81 -8.24
CA TRP A 170 -13.00 4.72 -9.06
C TRP A 170 -11.52 4.39 -9.02
N TRP A 171 -11.00 3.99 -7.85
CA TRP A 171 -9.58 3.70 -7.64
C TRP A 171 -9.11 2.46 -8.39
N LEU A 172 -9.91 1.39 -8.41
CA LEU A 172 -9.62 0.19 -9.21
C LEU A 172 -9.56 0.55 -10.70
N LYS A 173 -10.56 1.28 -11.21
CA LYS A 173 -10.57 1.75 -12.61
C LYS A 173 -9.39 2.66 -12.93
N TRP A 174 -8.97 3.47 -11.96
CA TRP A 174 -7.78 4.33 -12.09
C TRP A 174 -6.49 3.52 -12.19
N GLY A 175 -6.34 2.48 -11.36
CA GLY A 175 -5.22 1.53 -11.46
C GLY A 175 -5.22 0.73 -12.77
N GLU A 176 -6.38 0.19 -13.17
CA GLU A 176 -6.57 -0.49 -14.46
C GLU A 176 -6.17 0.39 -15.64
N LYS A 177 -6.60 1.66 -15.62
CA LYS A 177 -6.23 2.64 -16.66
C LYS A 177 -4.71 2.85 -16.71
N ILE A 178 -4.05 2.99 -15.56
CA ILE A 178 -2.57 3.10 -15.52
C ILE A 178 -1.94 1.85 -16.11
N ASN A 179 -2.43 0.66 -15.76
CA ASN A 179 -1.91 -0.59 -16.27
C ASN A 179 -2.11 -0.74 -17.79
N SER A 180 -3.24 -0.28 -18.33
CA SER A 180 -3.49 -0.24 -19.77
C SER A 180 -2.54 0.72 -20.51
N GLU A 181 -2.19 1.86 -19.90
CA GLU A 181 -1.29 2.85 -20.51
C GLU A 181 0.16 2.38 -20.66
N ILE A 182 0.59 1.37 -19.89
CA ILE A 182 1.99 0.90 -19.90
C ILE A 182 2.22 -0.32 -20.78
N GLN A 183 1.19 -0.85 -21.44
CA GLN A 183 1.31 -2.10 -22.24
C GLN A 183 2.37 -1.98 -23.34
N ASN A 184 2.47 -0.83 -23.99
CA ASN A 184 3.52 -0.55 -24.98
C ASN A 184 4.93 -0.61 -24.35
N SER A 185 5.10 -0.08 -23.14
CA SER A 185 6.37 -0.13 -22.41
C SER A 185 6.75 -1.56 -22.02
N ILE A 186 5.77 -2.36 -21.59
CA ILE A 186 6.00 -3.77 -21.21
C ILE A 186 6.45 -4.62 -22.41
N SER A 187 5.96 -4.31 -23.60
CA SER A 187 6.31 -5.04 -24.84
C SER A 187 7.71 -4.73 -25.40
N GLN A 188 8.47 -3.83 -24.77
CA GLN A 188 9.82 -3.47 -25.25
C GLN A 188 10.85 -4.56 -24.95
N ASN A 189 11.70 -4.87 -25.93
CA ASN A 189 12.81 -5.81 -25.78
C ASN A 189 14.08 -5.10 -25.34
N GLY A 190 14.41 -5.23 -24.06
CA GLY A 190 15.67 -4.78 -23.48
C GLY A 190 16.86 -5.69 -23.80
N THR A 191 18.07 -5.17 -23.65
CA THR A 191 19.33 -5.91 -23.86
C THR A 191 19.68 -6.94 -22.79
N ARG A 192 19.06 -6.89 -21.60
CA ARG A 192 19.38 -7.80 -20.48
C ARG A 192 18.15 -8.14 -19.65
N ALA A 193 18.21 -9.21 -18.87
CA ALA A 193 17.16 -9.58 -17.93
C ALA A 193 16.99 -8.53 -16.83
N ASN A 194 15.73 -8.25 -16.47
CA ASN A 194 15.37 -7.36 -15.38
C ASN A 194 15.34 -8.13 -14.05
N ALA A 195 16.29 -7.83 -13.15
CA ALA A 195 16.35 -8.43 -11.82
C ALA A 195 15.15 -8.07 -10.92
N HIS A 196 14.39 -7.02 -11.27
CA HIS A 196 13.19 -6.59 -10.54
C HIS A 196 11.90 -7.12 -11.16
N TYR A 197 11.94 -7.98 -12.18
CA TYR A 197 10.73 -8.60 -12.72
C TYR A 197 9.99 -9.38 -11.63
N ALA A 198 8.81 -8.90 -11.25
CA ALA A 198 7.99 -9.43 -10.16
C ALA A 198 6.49 -9.19 -10.47
N PRO A 199 5.93 -9.85 -11.50
CA PRO A 199 4.56 -9.59 -11.95
C PRO A 199 3.51 -9.88 -10.88
N HIS A 200 3.78 -10.81 -9.96
CA HIS A 200 2.92 -11.08 -8.81
C HIS A 200 2.75 -9.87 -7.88
N ILE A 201 3.77 -9.01 -7.75
CA ILE A 201 3.70 -7.76 -6.99
C ILE A 201 2.85 -6.73 -7.72
N ALA A 202 2.97 -6.64 -9.05
CA ALA A 202 2.10 -5.79 -9.86
C ALA A 202 0.63 -6.16 -9.68
N THR A 203 0.30 -7.46 -9.74
CA THR A 203 -1.06 -7.98 -9.51
C THR A 203 -1.56 -7.65 -8.12
N LYS A 204 -0.74 -7.85 -7.08
CA LYS A 204 -1.11 -7.48 -5.70
C LYS A 204 -1.39 -5.99 -5.58
N LEU A 205 -0.51 -5.15 -6.14
CA LEU A 205 -0.63 -3.70 -6.08
C LEU A 205 -1.88 -3.18 -6.80
N LEU A 206 -2.21 -3.73 -7.96
CA LEU A 206 -3.43 -3.40 -8.70
C LEU A 206 -4.71 -3.82 -7.95
N ARG A 207 -4.66 -4.90 -7.15
CA ARG A 207 -5.79 -5.28 -6.27
C ARG A 207 -5.92 -4.31 -5.11
N ASP A 208 -4.81 -3.97 -4.46
CA ASP A 208 -4.81 -3.13 -3.25
C ASP A 208 -5.09 -1.65 -3.57
N ILE A 209 -4.92 -1.22 -4.83
CA ILE A 209 -5.16 0.17 -5.25
C ILE A 209 -6.58 0.65 -5.02
N GLY A 210 -7.56 -0.26 -5.01
CA GLY A 210 -8.96 0.04 -4.73
C GLY A 210 -9.18 0.73 -3.39
N THR A 211 -8.26 0.56 -2.44
CA THR A 211 -8.31 1.12 -1.09
C THR A 211 -7.17 2.09 -0.81
N ILE A 212 -6.52 2.65 -1.85
CA ILE A 212 -5.32 3.51 -1.71
C ILE A 212 -5.47 4.65 -0.71
N VAL A 213 -6.65 5.25 -0.59
CA VAL A 213 -6.90 6.34 0.37
C VAL A 213 -6.91 5.91 1.85
N LEU A 214 -6.96 4.61 2.13
CA LEU A 214 -6.89 4.07 3.49
C LEU A 214 -5.45 3.82 3.93
N TRP A 215 -4.57 3.36 3.02
CA TRP A 215 -3.20 2.96 3.34
C TRP A 215 -2.12 3.97 2.88
N SER A 216 -2.51 5.05 2.19
CA SER A 216 -1.61 6.17 1.83
C SER A 216 -2.04 7.46 2.53
N ASN A 217 -1.29 8.54 2.29
CA ASN A 217 -1.63 9.90 2.73
C ASN A 217 -2.43 10.70 1.67
N ILE A 218 -2.92 10.04 0.62
CA ILE A 218 -3.74 10.71 -0.40
C ILE A 218 -5.01 11.24 0.26
N TYR A 219 -5.26 12.54 0.06
CA TYR A 219 -6.38 13.28 0.66
C TYR A 219 -6.36 13.42 2.19
N THR A 220 -5.29 13.04 2.89
CA THR A 220 -5.16 13.30 4.35
C THR A 220 -5.35 14.78 4.68
N ASP A 221 -4.79 15.69 3.87
CA ASP A 221 -4.90 17.14 4.08
C ASP A 221 -6.35 17.64 4.05
N LYS A 222 -7.30 16.93 3.40
CA LYS A 222 -8.73 17.30 3.39
C LYS A 222 -9.40 17.11 4.75
N PHE A 223 -8.95 16.14 5.55
CA PHE A 223 -9.53 15.88 6.86
C PHE A 223 -9.07 16.93 7.89
N GLY A 224 -7.92 17.58 7.66
CA GLY A 224 -7.38 18.60 8.58
C GLY A 224 -6.85 18.04 9.90
N TYR A 225 -6.75 16.71 10.01
CA TYR A 225 -6.16 15.96 11.12
C TYR A 225 -5.67 14.59 10.62
N GLY A 226 -4.94 13.86 11.47
CA GLY A 226 -4.42 12.52 11.19
C GLY A 226 -2.89 12.48 11.16
N ARG A 227 -2.32 11.34 11.57
CA ARG A 227 -0.85 11.16 11.64
C ARG A 227 -0.24 10.92 10.26
N ILE A 228 1.01 11.30 10.04
CA ILE A 228 1.71 11.10 8.77
C ILE A 228 3.05 10.41 9.06
N PRO A 229 3.22 9.10 8.75
CA PRO A 229 2.20 8.12 8.38
C PRO A 229 1.30 7.70 9.56
N ALA A 230 0.16 7.06 9.28
CA ALA A 230 -0.65 6.41 10.31
C ALA A 230 0.01 5.11 10.77
N SER A 231 0.59 5.14 11.96
CA SER A 231 1.17 3.97 12.62
C SER A 231 0.60 3.80 14.03
N SER A 232 0.26 2.56 14.36
CA SER A 232 -0.09 2.05 15.69
C SER A 232 1.13 1.94 16.60
N ALA A 233 2.37 2.08 16.10
CA ALA A 233 3.60 1.84 16.87
C ALA A 233 3.64 2.52 18.25
N PRO A 234 3.15 3.77 18.43
CA PRO A 234 3.07 4.38 19.76
C PRO A 234 2.14 3.62 20.72
N VAL A 235 1.00 3.13 20.21
CA VAL A 235 0.00 2.35 20.97
C VAL A 235 0.54 0.96 21.29
N GLU A 236 1.18 0.29 20.32
CA GLU A 236 1.81 -1.03 20.53
C GLU A 236 2.96 -0.97 21.54
N SER A 237 3.77 0.10 21.51
CA SER A 237 4.83 0.29 22.48
C SER A 237 4.30 0.41 23.91
N GLU A 238 3.14 1.06 24.10
CA GLU A 238 2.45 1.17 25.40
C GLU A 238 1.83 -0.17 25.83
N PHE A 239 1.19 -0.90 24.91
CA PHE A 239 0.71 -2.25 25.21
C PHE A 239 1.85 -3.21 25.56
N ASN A 240 3.01 -3.11 24.89
CA ASN A 240 4.19 -3.90 25.21
C ASN A 240 4.78 -3.54 26.58
N LYS A 241 4.72 -2.27 27.00
CA LYS A 241 5.04 -1.88 28.39
C LYS A 241 4.07 -2.53 29.36
N LEU A 242 2.76 -2.45 29.12
CA LEU A 242 1.73 -3.05 29.98
C LEU A 242 1.87 -4.57 30.10
N LYS A 243 2.19 -5.27 29.00
CA LYS A 243 2.49 -6.71 29.00
C LYS A 243 3.71 -7.05 29.88
N LYS A 244 4.73 -6.20 29.88
CA LYS A 244 5.93 -6.35 30.72
C LYS A 244 5.69 -6.03 32.20
N PHE A 245 4.61 -5.30 32.53
CA PHE A 245 4.20 -5.04 33.92
C PHE A 245 3.17 -6.04 34.46
N SER A 246 2.72 -7.01 33.66
CA SER A 246 1.70 -7.99 34.05
C SER A 246 2.28 -9.34 34.52
N TYR A 247 3.54 -9.38 34.95
CA TYR A 247 4.18 -10.52 35.60
C TYR A 247 4.98 -10.07 36.83
#